data_AF-A0A8K1GK85-F1
#
_entry.id   AF-A0A8K1GK85-F1
#
_cell.length_a   1.000
_cell.length_b   1.000
_cell.length_c   1.000
_cell.angle_alpha   90.00
_cell.angle_beta   90.00
_cell.angle_gamma   90.00
#
_symmetry.space_group_name_H-M   'P 1'
#
loop_
_entity.id
_entity.type
_entity.pdbx_description
1 polymer ?
#
loop_
_entity_poly.entity_id
_entity_poly.type
_entity_poly.pdbx_seq_one_letter_code
_entity_poly.pdbx_strand_id
1 'polypeptide(L)'
;MPLLVNGARVDLARPTGDMIRAHPHLEEKAKLLRSQPAQIVEPKGLLYVQQREFAVTTPKDGSVSILGSDDATTCHIVVLRHTGSGATCLTHCDGSDTEAEVSLIMSSVKSFSSSTGCGRLEVHLVGGFNDDRQLSQKLTNQLLRAFDLQPEDVHLVTFCVTELNDREEQDIHFPIIYGIAVNVKTAEIFPATFPEKGPDEDLRSAHVLTGAPVSKGNGENGRPVRGSETSQV
;
A
#
# COMPACT_ATOMS: atom_id res chain seq x y z
N MET A 1 9.25 17.27 2.52
CA MET A 1 10.37 16.94 1.62
C MET A 1 10.07 15.56 1.07
N PRO A 2 10.40 15.28 -0.19
CA PRO A 2 9.38 14.91 -1.14
C PRO A 2 9.38 13.43 -1.55
N LEU A 3 8.50 13.07 -2.49
CA LEU A 3 8.55 11.78 -3.14
C LEU A 3 9.81 11.72 -4.04
N LEU A 4 10.65 10.72 -3.80
CA LEU A 4 11.95 10.55 -4.44
C LEU A 4 11.99 9.32 -5.34
N VAL A 5 12.61 9.45 -6.50
CA VAL A 5 13.03 8.32 -7.34
C VAL A 5 14.54 8.41 -7.52
N ASN A 6 15.29 7.36 -7.13
CA ASN A 6 16.75 7.35 -7.11
C ASN A 6 17.40 8.56 -6.41
N GLY A 7 16.73 9.10 -5.38
CA GLY A 7 17.21 10.25 -4.60
C GLY A 7 16.92 11.62 -5.23
N ALA A 8 16.35 11.67 -6.44
CA ALA A 8 15.85 12.89 -7.05
C ALA A 8 14.36 13.08 -6.76
N ARG A 9 13.94 14.31 -6.49
CA ARG A 9 12.52 14.66 -6.32
C ARG A 9 11.77 14.41 -7.64
N VAL A 10 10.59 13.79 -7.53
CA VAL A 10 9.67 13.65 -8.65
C VAL A 10 9.06 15.01 -9.02
N ASP A 11 9.12 15.37 -10.30
CA ASP A 11 8.43 16.55 -10.83
C ASP A 11 6.97 16.21 -11.16
N LEU A 12 6.08 16.42 -10.19
CA LEU A 12 4.64 16.16 -10.34
C LEU A 12 3.90 17.21 -11.18
N ALA A 13 4.57 18.26 -11.68
CA ALA A 13 3.97 19.17 -12.65
C ALA A 13 3.87 18.53 -14.05
N ARG A 14 4.60 17.43 -14.28
CA ARG A 14 4.58 16.67 -15.54
C ARG A 14 3.61 15.49 -15.48
N PRO A 15 3.06 15.07 -16.63
CA PRO A 15 2.29 13.83 -16.70
C PRO A 15 3.06 12.61 -16.18
N THR A 16 2.35 11.65 -15.57
CA THR A 16 2.90 10.41 -15.03
C THR A 16 3.74 9.62 -16.05
N GLY A 17 3.32 9.61 -17.33
CA GLY A 17 4.09 9.00 -18.41
C GLY A 17 5.49 9.61 -18.60
N ASP A 18 5.68 10.90 -18.32
CA ASP A 18 7.02 11.53 -18.36
C ASP A 18 7.88 11.08 -17.19
N MET A 19 7.28 10.92 -16.01
CA MET A 19 7.98 10.37 -14.83
C MET A 19 8.48 8.94 -15.11
N ILE A 20 7.66 8.09 -15.74
CA ILE A 20 8.05 6.72 -16.11
C ILE A 20 9.21 6.75 -17.12
N ARG A 21 9.09 7.55 -18.19
CA ARG A 21 10.14 7.70 -19.20
C ARG A 21 11.46 8.20 -18.63
N ALA A 22 11.42 9.10 -17.65
CA ALA A 22 12.61 9.61 -16.98
C ALA A 22 13.27 8.58 -16.06
N HIS A 23 12.56 7.50 -15.70
CA HIS A 23 13.02 6.50 -14.72
C HIS A 23 12.79 5.07 -15.23
N PRO A 24 13.56 4.59 -16.24
CA PRO A 24 13.34 3.29 -16.88
C PRO A 24 13.34 2.09 -15.91
N HIS A 25 14.09 2.17 -14.82
CA HIS A 25 14.13 1.14 -13.78
C HIS A 25 12.78 0.89 -13.10
N LEU A 26 11.88 1.88 -13.04
CA LEU A 26 10.51 1.69 -12.54
C LEU A 26 9.72 0.81 -13.50
N GLU A 27 9.84 1.05 -14.79
CA GLU A 27 9.22 0.25 -15.84
C GLU A 27 9.78 -1.18 -15.86
N GLU A 28 11.09 -1.36 -15.70
CA GLU A 28 11.73 -2.68 -15.60
C GLU A 28 11.23 -3.48 -14.39
N LYS A 29 11.12 -2.84 -13.21
CA LYS A 29 10.54 -3.49 -12.02
C LYS A 29 9.07 -3.84 -12.20
N ALA A 30 8.29 -2.96 -12.84
CA ALA A 30 6.90 -3.25 -13.16
C ALA A 30 6.78 -4.43 -14.13
N LYS A 31 7.63 -4.50 -15.17
CA LYS A 31 7.71 -5.66 -16.08
C LYS A 31 8.07 -6.94 -15.33
N LEU A 32 9.07 -6.90 -14.44
CA LEU A 32 9.46 -8.05 -13.65
C LEU A 32 8.31 -8.53 -12.75
N LEU A 33 7.63 -7.61 -12.04
CA LEU A 33 6.52 -7.96 -11.17
C LEU A 33 5.36 -8.60 -11.95
N ARG A 34 4.98 -8.01 -13.10
CA ARG A 34 3.93 -8.54 -13.98
C ARG A 34 4.26 -9.90 -14.62
N SER A 35 5.54 -10.20 -14.78
CA SER A 35 5.98 -11.47 -15.35
C SER A 35 5.90 -12.65 -14.37
N GLN A 36 5.73 -12.38 -13.08
CA GLN A 36 5.63 -13.41 -12.06
C GLN A 36 4.21 -14.02 -12.07
N PRO A 37 4.09 -15.36 -11.96
CA PRO A 37 2.79 -15.96 -11.75
C PRO A 37 2.23 -15.57 -10.39
N ALA A 38 0.92 -15.34 -10.32
CA ALA A 38 0.25 -15.11 -9.05
C ALA A 38 0.37 -16.34 -8.14
N GLN A 39 0.82 -16.13 -6.92
CA GLN A 39 0.96 -17.18 -5.91
C GLN A 39 -0.31 -17.26 -5.06
N ILE A 40 -0.80 -18.47 -4.82
CA ILE A 40 -1.88 -18.68 -3.86
C ILE A 40 -1.28 -18.56 -2.46
N VAL A 41 -1.79 -17.60 -1.68
CA VAL A 41 -1.32 -17.38 -0.30
C VAL A 41 -2.28 -18.08 0.67
N GLU A 42 -1.73 -19.06 1.38
CA GLU A 42 -2.42 -19.81 2.42
C GLU A 42 -2.72 -18.92 3.65
N PRO A 43 -3.80 -19.20 4.41
CA PRO A 43 -4.25 -18.36 5.53
C PRO A 43 -3.24 -18.29 6.69
N LYS A 44 -2.32 -19.25 6.79
CA LYS A 44 -1.37 -19.32 7.91
C LYS A 44 -0.40 -18.14 7.89
N GLY A 45 -0.54 -17.24 8.86
CA GLY A 45 0.31 -16.06 9.00
C GLY A 45 0.00 -14.94 7.99
N LEU A 46 -1.12 -15.06 7.28
CA LEU A 46 -1.68 -14.03 6.42
C LEU A 46 -2.55 -13.07 7.25
N LEU A 47 -2.36 -11.78 7.02
CA LEU A 47 -3.34 -10.75 7.37
C LEU A 47 -3.85 -10.12 6.07
N TYR A 48 -5.07 -10.48 5.69
CA TYR A 48 -5.74 -9.96 4.50
C TYR A 48 -6.35 -8.59 4.78
N VAL A 49 -6.03 -7.62 3.92
CA VAL A 49 -6.47 -6.22 4.01
C VAL A 49 -7.51 -5.99 2.92
N GLN A 50 -8.73 -5.63 3.30
CA GLN A 50 -9.79 -5.29 2.34
C GLN A 50 -9.62 -3.86 1.80
N GLN A 51 -10.40 -3.54 0.77
CA GLN A 51 -10.54 -2.17 0.27
C GLN A 51 -10.91 -1.20 1.42
N ARG A 52 -10.28 -0.02 1.46
CA ARG A 52 -10.39 0.96 2.57
C ARG A 52 -9.97 0.44 3.94
N GLU A 53 -9.09 -0.55 3.99
CA GLU A 53 -8.39 -0.91 5.20
C GLU A 53 -6.88 -0.72 5.02
N PHE A 54 -6.19 -0.56 6.15
CA PHE A 54 -4.75 -0.71 6.22
C PHE A 54 -4.35 -1.59 7.39
N ALA A 55 -3.24 -2.30 7.23
CA ALA A 55 -2.60 -3.02 8.31
C ALA A 55 -1.13 -2.61 8.39
N VAL A 56 -0.58 -2.57 9.60
CA VAL A 56 0.85 -2.34 9.83
C VAL A 56 1.38 -3.36 10.83
N THR A 57 2.52 -3.95 10.52
CA THR A 57 3.23 -4.87 11.42
C THR A 57 4.73 -4.75 11.23
N THR A 58 5.51 -5.52 11.98
CA THR A 58 6.97 -5.54 11.93
C THR A 58 7.47 -6.99 11.84
N PRO A 59 8.74 -7.24 11.46
CA PRO A 59 9.28 -8.60 11.39
C PRO A 59 9.34 -9.31 12.75
N LYS A 60 9.15 -8.58 13.85
CA LYS A 60 9.11 -9.09 15.23
C LYS A 60 7.75 -9.71 15.59
N ASP A 61 6.73 -9.49 14.78
CA ASP A 61 5.41 -10.10 14.96
C ASP A 61 5.52 -11.62 14.71
N GLY A 62 5.11 -12.40 15.72
CA GLY A 62 5.11 -13.86 15.65
C GLY A 62 3.90 -14.45 14.96
N SER A 63 2.84 -13.66 14.78
CA SER A 63 1.54 -14.09 14.24
C SER A 63 1.40 -13.76 12.76
N VAL A 64 1.88 -12.59 12.33
CA VAL A 64 1.75 -12.11 10.95
C VAL A 64 3.10 -12.16 10.24
N SER A 65 3.15 -12.90 9.13
CA SER A 65 4.31 -12.96 8.24
C SER A 65 4.06 -12.34 6.86
N ILE A 66 2.80 -12.32 6.43
CA ILE A 66 2.38 -11.83 5.12
C ILE A 66 1.23 -10.84 5.31
N LEU A 67 1.34 -9.67 4.69
CA LEU A 67 0.20 -8.80 4.42
C LEU A 67 -0.21 -9.00 2.97
N GLY A 68 -1.51 -9.01 2.68
CA GLY A 68 -1.99 -9.17 1.32
C GLY A 68 -3.30 -8.46 1.06
N SER A 69 -3.54 -8.12 -0.19
CA SER A 69 -4.82 -7.60 -0.67
C SER A 69 -5.01 -8.00 -2.13
N ASP A 70 -6.27 -8.09 -2.55
CA ASP A 70 -6.69 -8.54 -3.89
C ASP A 70 -7.87 -7.71 -4.40
N ASP A 71 -8.38 -8.07 -5.58
CA ASP A 71 -9.53 -7.45 -6.25
C ASP A 71 -9.32 -5.97 -6.63
N ALA A 72 -8.06 -5.53 -6.74
CA ALA A 72 -7.72 -4.18 -7.16
C ALA A 72 -7.97 -3.99 -8.67
N THR A 73 -9.17 -3.54 -9.00
CA THR A 73 -9.53 -3.15 -10.37
C THR A 73 -9.03 -1.74 -10.68
N THR A 74 -9.79 -0.72 -10.29
CA THR A 74 -9.38 0.70 -10.40
C THR A 74 -8.65 1.22 -9.16
N CYS A 75 -8.66 0.43 -8.08
CA CYS A 75 -8.02 0.70 -6.80
C CYS A 75 -6.50 0.43 -6.84
N HIS A 76 -5.80 0.90 -5.82
CA HIS A 76 -4.35 0.75 -5.68
C HIS A 76 -4.00 0.10 -4.34
N ILE A 77 -3.20 -0.96 -4.39
CA ILE A 77 -2.56 -1.53 -3.22
C ILE A 77 -1.23 -0.81 -3.02
N VAL A 78 -1.08 -0.22 -1.83
CA VAL A 78 0.09 0.56 -1.44
C VAL A 78 0.81 -0.16 -0.32
N VAL A 79 2.10 -0.42 -0.51
CA VAL A 79 2.99 -0.92 0.54
C VAL A 79 3.95 0.19 0.93
N LEU A 80 3.92 0.57 2.20
CA LEU A 80 4.86 1.53 2.79
C LEU A 80 5.74 0.78 3.81
N ARG A 81 7.06 0.81 3.60
CA ARG A 81 8.00 0.10 4.45
C ARG A 81 9.11 1.02 4.96
N HIS A 82 9.39 0.95 6.25
CA HIS A 82 10.60 1.51 6.83
C HIS A 82 11.71 0.45 6.83
N THR A 83 12.79 0.67 6.08
CA THR A 83 13.81 -0.38 5.84
C THR A 83 14.66 -0.72 7.06
N GLY A 84 14.82 0.21 8.01
CA GLY A 84 15.64 -0.02 9.22
C GLY A 84 14.94 -0.88 10.27
N SER A 85 13.67 -0.56 10.56
CA SER A 85 12.86 -1.31 11.53
C SER A 85 12.15 -2.51 10.91
N GLY A 86 12.01 -2.51 9.58
CA GLY A 86 11.18 -3.46 8.85
C GLY A 86 9.68 -3.25 9.03
N ALA A 87 9.25 -2.14 9.65
CA ALA A 87 7.83 -1.82 9.77
C ALA A 87 7.21 -1.74 8.37
N THR A 88 6.21 -2.58 8.11
CA THR A 88 5.53 -2.69 6.81
C THR A 88 4.06 -2.40 7.02
N CYS A 89 3.55 -1.42 6.27
CA CYS A 89 2.14 -1.17 6.11
C CYS A 89 1.70 -1.60 4.71
N LEU A 90 0.52 -2.23 4.63
CA LEU A 90 -0.20 -2.46 3.39
C LEU A 90 -1.58 -1.81 3.52
N THR A 91 -1.99 -1.03 2.53
CA THR A 91 -3.32 -0.41 2.43
C THR A 91 -3.90 -0.62 1.03
N HIS A 92 -5.22 -0.74 0.95
CA HIS A 92 -5.94 -0.83 -0.32
C HIS A 92 -6.78 0.44 -0.51
N CYS A 93 -6.23 1.38 -1.27
CA CYS A 93 -6.81 2.70 -1.53
C CYS A 93 -7.77 2.64 -2.71
N ASP A 94 -8.95 3.24 -2.58
CA ASP A 94 -9.96 3.33 -3.64
C ASP A 94 -10.28 4.77 -4.10
N GLY A 95 -9.54 5.75 -3.56
CA GLY A 95 -9.69 7.16 -3.90
C GLY A 95 -10.76 7.93 -3.12
N SER A 96 -11.23 7.38 -2.00
CA SER A 96 -12.23 8.04 -1.14
C SER A 96 -11.67 9.25 -0.39
N ASP A 97 -10.56 9.08 0.36
CA ASP A 97 -9.85 10.18 1.01
C ASP A 97 -8.33 9.92 1.05
N THR A 98 -7.71 10.01 -0.13
CA THR A 98 -6.31 9.61 -0.34
C THR A 98 -5.32 10.39 0.53
N GLU A 99 -5.55 11.67 0.79
CA GLU A 99 -4.62 12.49 1.58
C GLU A 99 -4.66 12.11 3.07
N ALA A 100 -5.87 11.90 3.61
CA ALA A 100 -6.04 11.40 4.97
C ALA A 100 -5.49 9.98 5.12
N GLU A 101 -5.77 9.10 4.16
CA GLU A 101 -5.24 7.73 4.11
C GLU A 101 -3.71 7.70 4.15
N VAL A 102 -3.04 8.47 3.27
CA VAL A 102 -1.58 8.56 3.24
C VAL A 102 -1.03 9.08 4.57
N SER A 103 -1.66 10.11 5.15
CA SER A 103 -1.25 10.66 6.44
C SER A 103 -1.37 9.65 7.58
N LEU A 104 -2.42 8.81 7.57
CA LEU A 104 -2.64 7.74 8.54
C LEU A 104 -1.60 6.62 8.43
N ILE A 105 -1.31 6.13 7.21
CA ILE A 105 -0.31 5.07 7.03
C ILE A 105 1.11 5.56 7.36
N MET A 106 1.43 6.81 7.02
CA MET A 106 2.72 7.42 7.35
C MET A 106 2.91 7.53 8.87
N SER A 107 1.89 8.05 9.57
CA SER A 107 1.89 8.15 11.03
C SER A 107 2.01 6.78 11.70
N SER A 108 1.30 5.79 11.15
CA SER A 108 1.33 4.41 11.63
C SER A 108 2.70 3.78 11.46
N VAL A 109 3.32 3.82 10.27
CA VAL A 109 4.67 3.26 10.08
C VAL A 109 5.71 3.93 10.98
N LYS A 110 5.59 5.25 11.20
CA LYS A 110 6.49 6.00 12.08
C LYS A 110 6.44 5.57 13.54
N SER A 111 5.26 5.25 14.07
CA SER A 111 5.15 4.80 15.46
C SER A 111 5.98 3.53 15.70
N PHE A 112 6.08 2.65 14.70
CA PHE A 112 6.89 1.43 14.71
C PHE A 112 8.37 1.62 14.30
N SER A 113 8.76 2.78 13.76
CA SER A 113 10.15 3.07 13.34
C SER A 113 10.94 3.94 14.33
N SER A 114 10.29 4.48 15.36
CA SER A 114 10.84 5.44 16.34
C SER A 114 12.12 5.00 17.09
N SER A 115 12.48 3.72 17.06
CA SER A 115 13.68 3.19 17.73
C SER A 115 14.90 3.00 16.82
N THR A 116 14.80 3.28 15.53
CA THR A 116 15.88 3.03 14.56
C THR A 116 16.39 4.34 13.95
N GLY A 117 17.64 4.72 14.26
CA GLY A 117 18.33 5.85 13.62
C GLY A 117 18.90 5.54 12.23
N CYS A 118 18.50 4.43 11.62
CA CYS A 118 18.95 3.95 10.32
C CYS A 118 17.75 3.50 9.48
N GLY A 119 17.91 3.52 8.15
CA GLY A 119 16.86 3.14 7.19
C GLY A 119 16.26 4.34 6.46
N ARG A 120 15.26 4.06 5.62
CA ARG A 120 14.47 5.03 4.85
C ARG A 120 13.06 4.51 4.63
N LEU A 121 12.15 5.39 4.23
CA LEU A 121 10.80 5.01 3.81
C LEU A 121 10.80 4.65 2.33
N GLU A 122 10.29 3.47 2.01
CA GLU A 122 10.10 2.97 0.66
C GLU A 122 8.60 2.74 0.42
N VAL A 123 8.09 3.26 -0.71
CA VAL A 123 6.71 3.09 -1.13
C VAL A 123 6.66 2.28 -2.44
N HIS A 124 5.67 1.40 -2.49
CA HIS A 124 5.37 0.55 -3.64
C HIS A 124 3.89 0.73 -3.98
N LEU A 125 3.61 1.05 -5.25
CA LEU A 125 2.26 1.27 -5.76
C LEU A 125 1.97 0.22 -6.85
N VAL A 126 0.89 -0.53 -6.68
CA VAL A 126 0.43 -1.56 -7.63
C VAL A 126 -1.09 -1.49 -7.75
N GLY A 127 -1.64 -1.54 -8.97
CA GLY A 127 -3.09 -1.56 -9.21
C GLY A 127 -3.57 -0.52 -10.20
N GLY A 128 -4.88 -0.49 -10.46
CA GLY A 128 -5.44 0.29 -11.55
C GLY A 128 -5.10 -0.28 -12.93
N PHE A 129 -5.75 0.24 -13.96
CA PHE A 129 -5.50 -0.05 -15.37
C PHE A 129 -5.96 1.15 -16.22
N ASN A 130 -5.96 1.04 -17.55
CA ASN A 130 -6.49 2.10 -18.41
C ASN A 130 -8.03 2.03 -18.48
N ASP A 131 -8.69 2.38 -17.37
CA ASP A 131 -10.15 2.37 -17.30
C ASP A 131 -10.80 3.58 -18.00
N ASP A 132 -11.95 3.36 -18.64
CA ASP A 132 -12.70 4.39 -19.39
C ASP A 132 -13.04 5.63 -18.57
N ARG A 133 -13.18 5.46 -17.25
CA ARG A 133 -13.59 6.50 -16.32
C ARG A 133 -12.40 7.31 -15.77
N GLN A 134 -11.17 6.95 -16.15
CA GLN A 134 -9.92 7.57 -15.70
C GLN A 134 -9.78 7.57 -14.16
N LEU A 135 -10.41 6.61 -13.47
CA LEU A 135 -10.37 6.50 -12.02
C LEU A 135 -8.99 6.08 -11.55
N SER A 136 -8.37 5.10 -12.23
CA SER A 136 -7.03 4.62 -11.93
C SER A 136 -6.00 5.73 -12.07
N GLN A 137 -6.07 6.50 -13.16
CA GLN A 137 -5.15 7.62 -13.41
C GLN A 137 -5.33 8.73 -12.36
N LYS A 138 -6.59 9.05 -12.02
CA LYS A 138 -6.90 10.02 -10.97
C LYS A 138 -6.31 9.59 -9.62
N LEU A 139 -6.51 8.33 -9.22
CA LEU A 139 -6.00 7.79 -7.97
C LEU A 139 -4.46 7.76 -7.94
N THR A 140 -3.82 7.36 -9.04
CA THR A 140 -2.36 7.45 -9.21
C THR A 140 -1.85 8.86 -8.91
N ASN A 141 -2.46 9.89 -9.51
CA ASN A 141 -2.05 11.29 -9.30
C ASN A 141 -2.30 11.76 -7.86
N GLN A 142 -3.42 11.35 -7.25
CA GLN A 142 -3.73 11.68 -5.85
C GLN A 142 -2.71 11.06 -4.90
N LEU A 143 -2.35 9.80 -5.09
CA LEU A 143 -1.36 9.10 -4.27
C LEU A 143 0.03 9.74 -4.39
N LEU A 144 0.50 9.96 -5.62
CA LEU A 144 1.80 10.60 -5.86
C LEU A 144 1.88 11.97 -5.17
N ARG A 145 0.82 12.79 -5.29
CA ARG A 145 0.75 14.10 -4.64
C ARG A 145 0.69 13.98 -3.11
N ALA A 146 -0.13 13.09 -2.57
CA ALA A 146 -0.28 12.91 -1.13
C ALA A 146 1.04 12.45 -0.47
N PHE A 147 1.83 11.61 -1.15
CA PHE A 147 3.18 11.25 -0.70
C PHE A 147 4.19 12.39 -0.85
N ASP A 148 4.15 13.18 -1.93
CA ASP A 148 5.07 14.32 -2.11
C ASP A 148 4.84 15.45 -1.09
N LEU A 149 3.62 15.56 -0.56
CA LEU A 149 3.26 16.50 0.51
C LEU A 149 3.77 16.09 1.90
N GLN A 150 4.24 14.86 2.08
CA GLN A 150 4.73 14.41 3.37
C GLN A 150 6.01 15.17 3.78
N PRO A 151 6.24 15.36 5.08
CA PRO A 151 7.45 16.02 5.55
C PRO A 151 8.71 15.18 5.32
N GLU A 152 8.61 13.85 5.40
CA GLU A 152 9.72 12.90 5.26
C GLU A 152 9.97 12.47 3.82
N ASP A 153 11.24 12.19 3.54
CA ASP A 153 11.65 11.60 2.27
C ASP A 153 11.06 10.20 2.09
N VAL A 154 10.21 10.06 1.07
CA VAL A 154 9.59 8.78 0.68
C VAL A 154 10.17 8.35 -0.66
N HIS A 155 10.78 7.16 -0.72
CA HIS A 155 11.38 6.65 -1.94
C HIS A 155 10.40 5.76 -2.70
N LEU A 156 10.02 6.15 -3.91
CA LEU A 156 9.21 5.32 -4.81
C LEU A 156 10.09 4.20 -5.40
N VAL A 157 9.79 2.96 -5.02
CA VAL A 157 10.63 1.79 -5.35
C VAL A 157 9.99 0.89 -6.40
N THR A 158 8.67 0.70 -6.32
CA THR A 158 7.87 -0.06 -7.29
C THR A 158 6.71 0.80 -7.74
N PHE A 159 6.53 0.93 -9.06
CA PHE A 159 5.46 1.70 -9.66
C PHE A 159 4.87 0.88 -10.81
N CYS A 160 3.82 0.11 -10.51
CA CYS A 160 3.15 -0.78 -11.45
C CYS A 160 1.65 -0.47 -11.43
N VAL A 161 1.29 0.71 -11.93
CA VAL A 161 -0.07 1.25 -11.86
C VAL A 161 -0.58 1.73 -13.20
N THR A 162 -1.91 1.83 -13.35
CA THR A 162 -2.57 2.42 -14.54
C THR A 162 -1.99 1.84 -15.83
N GLU A 163 -1.29 2.62 -16.66
CA GLU A 163 -0.74 2.17 -17.94
C GLU A 163 0.32 1.07 -17.80
N LEU A 164 0.99 1.00 -16.65
CA LEU A 164 1.97 -0.04 -16.36
C LEU A 164 1.34 -1.32 -15.81
N ASN A 165 0.06 -1.33 -15.47
CA ASN A 165 -0.66 -2.53 -15.04
C ASN A 165 -1.77 -2.93 -16.01
N ASP A 166 -1.80 -2.34 -17.20
CA ASP A 166 -2.85 -2.55 -18.19
C ASP A 166 -2.53 -3.68 -19.17
N ARG A 167 -3.55 -4.48 -19.51
CA ARG A 167 -3.59 -5.35 -20.68
C ARG A 167 -4.86 -5.07 -21.48
N GLU A 168 -4.77 -5.26 -22.78
CA GLU A 168 -5.89 -5.06 -23.70
C GLU A 168 -6.24 -6.39 -24.37
N GLU A 169 -7.51 -6.78 -24.29
CA GLU A 169 -8.05 -7.97 -24.95
C GLU A 169 -9.31 -7.55 -25.73
N GLN A 170 -9.25 -7.64 -27.07
CA GLN A 170 -10.39 -7.29 -27.94
C GLN A 170 -10.90 -5.85 -27.72
N ASP A 171 -10.00 -4.87 -27.68
CA ASP A 171 -10.29 -3.45 -27.39
C ASP A 171 -10.89 -3.21 -25.98
N ILE A 172 -10.81 -4.19 -25.07
CA ILE A 172 -11.24 -4.06 -23.67
C ILE A 172 -10.02 -4.10 -22.77
N HIS A 173 -9.88 -3.08 -21.93
CA HIS A 173 -8.78 -2.95 -20.98
C HIS A 173 -9.07 -3.67 -19.66
N PHE A 174 -8.04 -4.31 -19.10
CA PHE A 174 -8.09 -5.02 -17.82
C PHE A 174 -6.78 -4.81 -17.05
N PRO A 175 -6.81 -4.88 -15.70
CA PRO A 175 -5.58 -4.96 -14.93
C PRO A 175 -4.89 -6.31 -15.12
N ILE A 176 -3.56 -6.31 -15.11
CA ILE A 176 -2.71 -7.51 -15.12
C ILE A 176 -2.62 -8.07 -13.70
N ILE A 177 -2.30 -7.23 -12.72
CA ILE A 177 -2.20 -7.59 -11.31
C ILE A 177 -3.43 -7.05 -10.58
N TYR A 178 -4.19 -7.98 -9.98
CA TYR A 178 -5.35 -7.69 -9.11
C TYR A 178 -5.00 -7.72 -7.63
N GLY A 179 -3.99 -8.52 -7.26
CA GLY A 179 -3.59 -8.72 -5.88
C GLY A 179 -2.09 -8.87 -5.71
N ILE A 180 -1.59 -8.39 -4.58
CA ILE A 180 -0.21 -8.56 -4.16
C ILE A 180 -0.12 -8.96 -2.70
N ALA A 181 0.95 -9.66 -2.37
CA ALA A 181 1.36 -9.95 -1.02
C ALA A 181 2.74 -9.35 -0.75
N VAL A 182 2.99 -9.00 0.50
CA VAL A 182 4.32 -8.61 1.00
C VAL A 182 4.71 -9.51 2.16
N ASN A 183 5.88 -10.15 2.04
CA ASN A 183 6.50 -10.86 3.14
C ASN A 183 7.20 -9.86 4.05
N VAL A 184 6.71 -9.72 5.28
CA VAL A 184 7.17 -8.71 6.24
C VAL A 184 8.64 -8.90 6.61
N LYS A 185 9.12 -10.15 6.63
CA LYS A 185 10.50 -10.49 7.01
C LYS A 185 11.49 -10.22 5.89
N THR A 186 11.16 -10.62 4.66
CA THR A 186 12.08 -10.50 3.50
C THR A 186 11.91 -9.20 2.72
N ALA A 187 10.81 -8.46 2.96
CA ALA A 187 10.39 -7.30 2.16
C ALA A 187 10.00 -7.64 0.71
N GLU A 188 9.87 -8.92 0.38
CA GLU A 188 9.51 -9.35 -0.97
C GLU A 188 8.04 -9.04 -1.27
N ILE A 189 7.78 -8.42 -2.42
CA ILE A 189 6.44 -8.15 -2.95
C ILE A 189 6.25 -9.00 -4.20
N PHE A 190 5.14 -9.73 -4.27
CA PHE A 190 4.83 -10.63 -5.37
C PHE A 190 3.32 -10.64 -5.68
N PRO A 191 2.91 -10.91 -6.94
CA PRO A 191 1.50 -11.08 -7.27
C PRO A 191 0.91 -12.27 -6.52
N ALA A 192 -0.29 -12.10 -5.97
CA ALA A 192 -0.90 -13.07 -5.08
C ALA A 192 -2.42 -13.15 -5.23
N THR A 193 -2.98 -14.31 -4.92
CA THR A 193 -4.42 -14.53 -4.75
C THR A 193 -4.71 -15.16 -3.39
N PHE A 194 -5.91 -14.90 -2.87
CA PHE A 194 -6.25 -15.21 -1.48
C PHE A 194 -7.60 -15.95 -1.40
N PRO A 195 -7.58 -17.29 -1.22
CA PRO A 195 -8.79 -18.08 -1.05
C PRO A 195 -9.56 -17.77 0.24
N GLU A 196 -8.85 -17.33 1.28
CA GLU A 196 -9.41 -16.99 2.59
C GLU A 196 -9.10 -15.53 2.93
N LYS A 197 -10.15 -14.70 3.00
CA LYS A 197 -10.07 -13.24 3.21
C LYS A 197 -10.60 -12.77 4.58
N GLY A 198 -11.01 -13.73 5.42
CA GLY A 198 -11.55 -13.50 6.76
C GLY A 198 -10.51 -13.06 7.80
N PRO A 199 -10.93 -12.92 9.07
CA PRO A 199 -12.29 -13.11 9.58
C PRO A 199 -13.24 -11.97 9.19
N ASP A 200 -14.53 -12.17 9.45
CA ASP A 200 -15.61 -11.18 9.33
C ASP A 200 -15.69 -10.48 7.96
N GLU A 201 -15.41 -11.23 6.88
CA GLU A 201 -15.29 -10.69 5.53
C GLU A 201 -16.53 -9.90 5.11
N ASP A 202 -17.72 -10.46 5.33
CA ASP A 202 -19.01 -9.84 4.98
C ASP A 202 -19.27 -8.57 5.80
N LEU A 203 -18.92 -8.57 7.08
CA LEU A 203 -19.14 -7.42 7.97
C LEU A 203 -18.22 -6.26 7.60
N ARG A 204 -16.94 -6.55 7.34
CA ARG A 204 -15.94 -5.57 6.88
C ARG A 204 -16.33 -5.01 5.51
N SER A 205 -16.78 -5.86 4.60
CA SER A 205 -17.30 -5.44 3.29
C SER A 205 -18.53 -4.53 3.42
N ALA A 206 -19.47 -4.87 4.30
CA ALA A 206 -20.65 -4.05 4.57
C ALA A 206 -20.28 -2.68 5.17
N HIS A 207 -19.27 -2.62 6.03
CA HIS A 207 -18.76 -1.38 6.59
C HIS A 207 -18.26 -0.44 5.49
N VAL A 208 -17.47 -0.95 4.55
CA VAL A 208 -16.96 -0.18 3.40
C VAL A 208 -18.11 0.25 2.48
N LEU A 209 -19.04 -0.67 2.16
CA LEU A 209 -20.18 -0.41 1.28
C LEU A 209 -21.09 0.70 1.82
N THR A 210 -21.23 0.81 3.14
CA THR A 210 -22.03 1.87 3.79
C THR A 210 -21.32 3.23 3.85
N GLY A 211 -20.13 3.35 3.26
CA GLY A 211 -19.43 4.63 3.10
C GLY A 211 -18.46 4.95 4.24
N ALA A 212 -18.04 3.95 5.02
CA ALA A 212 -17.09 4.18 6.09
C ALA A 212 -15.72 4.69 5.58
N PRO A 213 -15.02 5.52 6.38
CA PRO A 213 -13.66 5.95 6.10
C PRO A 213 -12.68 4.79 6.29
N VAL A 214 -11.42 5.01 5.90
CA VAL A 214 -10.34 4.04 6.08
C VAL A 214 -10.19 3.62 7.55
N SER A 215 -9.96 2.32 7.79
CA SER A 215 -9.80 1.77 9.14
C SER A 215 -8.56 0.88 9.27
N LYS A 216 -8.02 0.78 10.49
CA LYS A 216 -6.87 -0.10 10.79
C LYS A 216 -7.38 -1.53 11.02
N GLY A 217 -6.98 -2.46 10.16
CA GLY A 217 -7.43 -3.86 10.19
C GLY A 217 -6.80 -4.73 11.28
N ASN A 218 -5.86 -4.21 12.08
CA ASN A 218 -5.28 -4.92 13.22
C ASN A 218 -5.24 -4.09 14.51
N GLY A 219 -5.63 -4.73 15.62
CA GLY A 219 -5.46 -4.18 16.97
C GLY A 219 -4.02 -4.36 17.46
N GLU A 220 -3.41 -3.31 18.00
CA GLU A 220 -2.18 -3.47 18.76
C GLU A 220 -2.49 -3.94 20.18
N ASN A 221 -1.69 -4.90 20.68
CA ASN A 221 -1.46 -5.11 22.12
C ASN A 221 -0.71 -3.91 22.73
N GLY A 222 -1.25 -2.70 22.58
CA GLY A 222 -0.90 -1.56 23.39
C GLY A 222 -1.55 -1.76 24.75
N ARG A 223 -0.74 -2.09 25.78
CA ARG A 223 -1.20 -2.10 27.17
C ARG A 223 -2.06 -0.85 27.43
N PRO A 224 -3.20 -0.97 28.13
CA PRO A 224 -3.93 0.22 28.54
C PRO A 224 -2.99 1.11 29.34
N VAL A 225 -2.83 2.36 28.92
CA VAL A 225 -2.25 3.41 29.75
C VAL A 225 -3.15 3.46 30.99
N ARG A 226 -2.67 2.93 32.12
CA ARG A 226 -3.32 3.17 33.41
C ARG A 226 -3.34 4.68 33.58
N GLY A 227 -4.54 5.26 33.50
CA GLY A 227 -4.77 6.62 33.97
C GLY A 227 -4.26 6.72 35.39
N SER A 228 -3.22 7.52 35.57
CA SER A 228 -2.82 8.05 36.86
C SER A 228 -3.87 9.07 37.27
N GLU A 229 -4.91 8.64 37.97
CA GLU A 229 -5.69 9.55 38.81
C GLU A 229 -5.01 9.64 40.18
N THR A 230 -4.12 10.62 40.26
CA THR A 230 -3.70 11.23 41.52
C THR A 230 -4.89 11.85 42.22
N SER A 231 -5.01 11.57 43.52
CA SER A 231 -5.93 12.19 44.47
C SER A 231 -6.01 13.71 44.38
N GLN A 232 -7.23 14.22 44.52
CA GLN A 232 -7.67 15.53 45.05
C GLN A 232 -9.21 15.43 45.07
N VAL A 233 -9.99 15.58 46.14
CA VAL A 233 -9.86 16.04 47.53
C VAL A 233 -10.84 15.20 48.36
#